data_AF-C0D1W3-F1
#
_entry.id   AF-C0D1W3-F1
#
_cell.length_a   1.000
_cell.length_b   1.000
_cell.length_c   1.000
_cell.angle_alpha   90.00
_cell.angle_beta   90.00
_cell.angle_gamma   90.00
#
_symmetry.space_group_name_H-M   'P 1'
#
loop_
_entity.id
_entity.type
_entity.pdbx_description
1 polymer ?
#
loop_
_entity_poly.entity_id
_entity_poly.type
_entity_poly.pdbx_seq_one_letter_code
_entity_poly.pdbx_strand_id
1 'polypeptide(L)'
;MPNTMFFSLLLNIGLLVLIATLLTHVPFVRRLLLNSNNPVSGQIALALIFGAISIVSTYTGVRAQGAIVNTRVIGVLAAGLLGGPYAGMGAAVIGGMHRYLFDIGGFTAVSCAVSTFVEGLIGSAFSKRFKQGRLDGTGIFLITAAAEVAQMAIILLISRPFQAALDLVRLIAFPMITMNALGMVVFIRTFNRVFIEEDSVFAGKMRLALRIADQSLPHLRKGLYSTADMESTAQIIYQSISCAAVMITDTRKILAFCG
;
A
#
# COMPACT_ATOMS: atom_id res chain seq x y z
N MET A 1 -10.69 20.25 -24.11
CA MET A 1 -11.13 20.14 -22.69
C MET A 1 -11.05 18.72 -22.13
N PRO A 2 -11.41 17.63 -22.86
CA PRO A 2 -11.22 16.26 -22.34
C PRO A 2 -9.75 15.90 -22.15
N ASN A 3 -8.90 16.17 -23.15
CA ASN A 3 -7.46 15.84 -23.12
C ASN A 3 -6.72 16.51 -21.96
N THR A 4 -7.12 17.73 -21.57
CA THR A 4 -6.54 18.44 -20.43
C THR A 4 -6.92 17.76 -19.11
N MET A 5 -8.15 17.24 -18.97
CA MET A 5 -8.54 16.50 -17.76
C MET A 5 -7.83 15.15 -17.63
N PHE A 6 -7.70 14.39 -18.72
CA PHE A 6 -6.93 13.14 -18.73
C PHE A 6 -5.48 13.38 -18.33
N PHE A 7 -4.84 14.40 -18.91
CA PHE A 7 -3.46 14.74 -18.61
C PHE A 7 -3.26 15.14 -17.15
N SER A 8 -4.15 15.99 -16.61
CA SER A 8 -4.07 16.38 -15.21
C SER A 8 -4.32 15.24 -14.23
N LEU A 9 -5.30 14.36 -14.51
CA LEU A 9 -5.52 13.16 -13.71
C LEU A 9 -4.30 12.23 -13.76
N LEU A 10 -3.68 12.08 -14.93
CA LEU A 10 -2.46 11.29 -15.09
C LEU A 10 -1.28 11.87 -14.30
N LEU A 11 -1.09 13.20 -14.31
CA LEU A 11 -0.08 13.87 -13.47
C LEU A 11 -0.36 13.64 -11.97
N ASN A 12 -1.61 13.76 -11.54
CA ASN A 12 -2.00 13.52 -10.16
C ASN A 12 -1.74 12.06 -9.74
N ILE A 13 -2.08 11.11 -10.60
CA ILE A 13 -1.78 9.68 -10.37
C ILE A 13 -0.27 9.46 -10.32
N GLY A 14 0.50 10.07 -11.22
CA GLY A 14 1.96 10.00 -11.21
C GLY A 14 2.57 10.49 -9.90
N LEU A 15 2.09 11.63 -9.39
CA LEU A 15 2.47 12.15 -8.08
C LEU A 15 2.11 11.18 -6.94
N LEU A 16 0.90 10.64 -6.96
CA LEU A 16 0.46 9.65 -5.97
C LEU A 16 1.31 8.39 -5.98
N VAL A 17 1.68 7.89 -7.17
CA VAL A 17 2.56 6.73 -7.34
C VAL A 17 3.96 7.04 -6.84
N LEU A 18 4.47 8.25 -7.07
CA LEU A 18 5.76 8.70 -6.51
C LEU A 18 5.72 8.74 -4.98
N ILE A 19 4.67 9.32 -4.39
CA ILE A 19 4.46 9.34 -2.94
C ILE A 19 4.37 7.90 -2.40
N ALA A 20 3.60 7.03 -3.04
CA ALA A 20 3.49 5.62 -2.66
C ALA A 20 4.87 4.94 -2.69
N THR A 21 5.67 5.18 -3.73
CA THR A 21 7.01 4.62 -3.85
C THR A 21 7.90 5.08 -2.71
N LEU A 22 7.92 6.39 -2.40
CA LEU A 22 8.67 6.91 -1.25
C LEU A 22 8.21 6.27 0.07
N LEU A 23 6.89 6.13 0.27
CA LEU A 23 6.32 5.50 1.47
C LEU A 23 6.71 4.03 1.58
N THR A 24 6.81 3.30 0.47
CA THR A 24 7.23 1.89 0.50
C THR A 24 8.68 1.70 0.95
N HIS A 25 9.55 2.70 0.77
CA HIS A 25 10.91 2.71 1.27
C HIS A 25 11.01 3.06 2.77
N VAL A 26 9.93 3.51 3.41
CA VAL A 26 9.92 3.83 4.85
C VAL A 26 9.63 2.56 5.65
N PRO A 27 10.57 2.06 6.49
CA PRO A 27 10.40 0.80 7.22
C PRO A 27 9.17 0.79 8.15
N PHE A 28 8.82 1.95 8.71
CA PHE A 28 7.64 2.12 9.55
C PHE A 28 6.34 1.82 8.80
N VAL A 29 6.13 2.41 7.61
CA VAL A 29 4.93 2.20 6.80
C VAL A 29 4.84 0.75 6.36
N ARG A 30 5.96 0.17 5.96
CA ARG A 30 6.06 -1.22 5.54
C ARG A 30 5.66 -2.19 6.65
N ARG A 31 6.16 -1.97 7.87
CA ARG A 31 5.78 -2.76 9.06
C ARG A 31 4.29 -2.65 9.36
N LEU A 32 3.71 -1.46 9.21
CA LEU A 32 2.27 -1.27 9.39
C LEU A 32 1.45 -2.03 8.33
N LEU A 33 1.90 -2.09 7.09
CA LEU A 33 1.12 -2.78 6.05
C LEU A 33 1.24 -4.30 6.12
N LEU A 34 2.39 -4.84 6.53
CA LEU A 34 2.62 -6.29 6.67
C LEU A 34 1.95 -6.90 7.90
N ASN A 35 1.90 -6.16 9.01
CA ASN A 35 1.45 -6.74 10.26
C ASN A 35 -0.09 -6.80 10.32
N SER A 36 -0.61 -8.00 10.07
CA SER A 36 -2.05 -8.29 10.06
C SER A 36 -2.73 -8.01 11.41
N ASN A 37 -1.98 -8.11 12.52
CA ASN A 37 -2.41 -7.79 13.88
C ASN A 37 -1.87 -6.44 14.34
N ASN A 38 -2.01 -5.42 13.50
CA ASN A 38 -1.65 -4.08 13.91
C ASN A 38 -2.48 -3.62 15.11
N PRO A 39 -1.84 -3.06 16.15
CA PRO A 39 -2.57 -2.38 17.21
C PRO A 39 -3.36 -1.20 16.61
N VAL A 40 -4.38 -0.75 17.34
CA VAL A 40 -5.24 0.38 16.93
C VAL A 40 -4.41 1.63 16.59
N SER A 41 -3.29 1.86 17.29
CA SER A 41 -2.36 2.94 16.98
C SER A 41 -1.76 2.86 15.57
N GLY A 42 -1.46 1.66 15.08
CA GLY A 42 -0.97 1.43 13.73
C GLY A 42 -2.05 1.69 12.66
N GLN A 43 -3.30 1.32 12.97
CA GLN A 43 -4.46 1.63 12.12
C GLN A 43 -4.70 3.15 12.03
N ILE A 44 -4.55 3.88 13.14
CA ILE A 44 -4.63 5.34 13.17
C ILE A 44 -3.50 5.97 12.34
N ALA A 45 -2.27 5.47 12.46
CA ALA A 45 -1.15 5.96 11.65
C ALA A 45 -1.41 5.78 10.15
N LEU A 46 -1.94 4.62 9.73
CA LEU A 46 -2.33 4.38 8.35
C LEU A 46 -3.48 5.31 7.90
N ALA A 47 -4.49 5.52 8.75
CA ALA A 47 -5.56 6.47 8.48
C ALA A 47 -5.02 7.89 8.24
N LEU A 48 -4.05 8.34 9.05
CA LEU A 48 -3.42 9.65 8.90
C LEU A 48 -2.61 9.75 7.61
N ILE A 49 -1.80 8.73 7.30
CA ILE A 49 -0.98 8.71 6.07
C ILE A 49 -1.86 8.76 4.82
N PHE A 50 -2.83 7.85 4.72
CA PHE A 50 -3.70 7.81 3.54
C PHE A 50 -4.72 8.96 3.51
N GLY A 51 -5.13 9.46 4.68
CA GLY A 51 -5.91 10.69 4.80
C GLY A 51 -5.14 11.89 4.25
N ALA A 52 -3.86 12.02 4.58
CA ALA A 52 -2.99 13.06 4.03
C ALA A 52 -2.81 12.92 2.51
N ILE A 53 -2.66 11.70 1.99
CA ILE A 53 -2.66 11.44 0.54
C ILE A 53 -3.95 11.95 -0.11
N SER A 54 -5.10 11.63 0.50
CA SER A 54 -6.42 12.10 0.05
C SER A 54 -6.56 13.63 0.06
N ILE A 55 -5.97 14.29 1.08
CA ILE A 55 -5.89 15.75 1.15
C ILE A 55 -5.06 16.28 -0.03
N VAL A 56 -3.85 15.76 -0.24
CA VAL A 56 -2.97 16.15 -1.36
C VAL A 56 -3.71 16.01 -2.71
N SER A 57 -4.42 14.90 -2.93
CA SER A 57 -5.24 14.69 -4.14
C SER A 57 -6.32 15.76 -4.35
N THR A 58 -6.81 16.38 -3.28
CA THR A 58 -7.80 17.46 -3.37
C THR A 58 -7.14 18.76 -3.83
N TYR A 59 -5.93 19.07 -3.35
CA TYR A 59 -5.18 20.26 -3.75
C TYR A 59 -4.60 20.16 -5.16
N THR A 60 -4.21 18.97 -5.59
CA THR A 60 -3.72 18.74 -6.96
C THR A 60 -4.85 18.53 -7.96
N GLY A 61 -6.10 18.44 -7.49
CA GLY A 61 -7.27 18.34 -8.34
C GLY A 61 -7.47 19.56 -9.23
N VAL A 62 -8.12 19.35 -10.38
CA VAL A 62 -8.42 20.41 -11.35
C VAL A 62 -9.84 20.90 -11.18
N ARG A 63 -10.04 22.21 -11.20
CA ARG A 63 -11.37 22.80 -11.16
C ARG A 63 -12.05 22.69 -12.53
N ALA A 64 -13.24 22.11 -12.57
CA ALA A 64 -14.09 22.01 -13.75
C ALA A 64 -15.55 22.28 -13.35
N GLN A 65 -16.21 23.23 -14.02
CA GLN A 65 -17.63 23.58 -13.79
C GLN A 65 -18.02 23.75 -12.30
N GLY A 66 -17.18 24.44 -11.52
CA GLY A 66 -17.45 24.69 -10.10
C GLY A 66 -17.24 23.48 -9.17
N ALA A 67 -16.68 22.37 -9.69
CA ALA A 67 -16.27 21.21 -8.91
C ALA A 67 -14.78 20.92 -9.06
N ILE A 68 -14.26 20.05 -8.20
CA ILE A 68 -12.84 19.66 -8.19
C ILE A 68 -12.74 18.20 -8.66
N VAL A 69 -12.24 18.02 -9.88
CA VAL A 69 -11.90 16.71 -10.47
C VAL A 69 -10.59 16.24 -9.83
N ASN A 70 -10.63 15.11 -9.14
CA ASN A 70 -9.53 14.68 -8.27
C ASN A 70 -9.36 13.16 -8.29
N THR A 71 -8.30 12.70 -7.61
CA THR A 71 -7.92 11.28 -7.48
C THR A 71 -8.06 10.78 -6.04
N ARG A 72 -8.90 11.42 -5.21
CA ARG A 72 -9.00 11.16 -3.76
C ARG A 72 -9.37 9.72 -3.44
N VAL A 73 -10.24 9.12 -4.26
CA VAL A 73 -10.67 7.73 -4.11
C VAL A 73 -9.48 6.78 -3.96
N ILE A 74 -8.36 7.05 -4.63
CA ILE A 74 -7.16 6.20 -4.57
C ILE A 74 -6.62 6.15 -3.14
N GLY A 75 -6.49 7.30 -2.47
CA GLY A 75 -5.98 7.34 -1.10
C GLY A 75 -6.89 6.62 -0.11
N VAL A 76 -8.18 6.94 -0.13
CA VAL A 76 -9.15 6.43 0.85
C VAL A 76 -9.47 4.95 0.62
N LEU A 77 -9.65 4.55 -0.64
CA LEU A 77 -9.94 3.15 -0.98
C LEU A 77 -8.71 2.27 -0.75
N ALA A 78 -7.49 2.77 -1.02
CA ALA A 78 -6.25 2.07 -0.68
C ALA A 78 -6.08 1.89 0.84
N ALA A 79 -6.43 2.90 1.64
CA ALA A 79 -6.40 2.79 3.11
C ALA A 79 -7.27 1.62 3.60
N GLY A 80 -8.46 1.46 3.02
CA GLY A 80 -9.37 0.35 3.32
C GLY A 80 -8.80 -0.99 2.88
N LEU A 81 -8.35 -1.10 1.62
CA LEU A 81 -7.84 -2.37 1.08
C LEU A 81 -6.56 -2.84 1.76
N LEU A 82 -5.57 -1.94 1.91
CA LEU A 82 -4.25 -2.25 2.48
C LEU A 82 -4.28 -2.24 4.01
N GLY A 83 -4.79 -1.16 4.62
CA GLY A 83 -4.78 -0.97 6.07
C GLY A 83 -5.85 -1.76 6.81
N GLY A 84 -7.02 -1.94 6.19
CA GLY A 84 -8.18 -2.59 6.80
C GLY A 84 -9.27 -1.59 7.18
N PRO A 85 -10.34 -2.05 7.83
CA PRO A 85 -11.56 -1.25 8.02
C PRO A 85 -11.33 0.01 8.86
N TYR A 86 -10.54 -0.04 9.92
CA TYR A 86 -10.29 1.13 10.76
C TYR A 86 -9.45 2.19 10.05
N ALA A 87 -8.37 1.78 9.35
CA ALA A 87 -7.58 2.69 8.53
C ALA A 87 -8.41 3.32 7.39
N GLY A 88 -9.20 2.51 6.68
CA GLY A 88 -10.08 2.96 5.60
C GLY A 88 -11.09 4.00 6.04
N MET A 89 -11.85 3.68 7.09
CA MET A 89 -12.85 4.60 7.64
C MET A 89 -12.19 5.88 8.20
N GLY A 90 -11.05 5.76 8.88
CA GLY A 90 -10.31 6.91 9.39
C GLY A 90 -9.83 7.85 8.28
N ALA A 91 -9.23 7.30 7.22
CA ALA A 91 -8.82 8.08 6.05
C ALA A 91 -10.02 8.73 5.34
N ALA A 92 -11.16 8.03 5.28
CA ALA A 92 -12.39 8.54 4.67
C ALA A 92 -12.97 9.73 5.44
N VAL A 93 -12.96 9.66 6.78
CA VAL A 93 -13.36 10.78 7.63
C VAL A 93 -12.43 11.96 7.43
N ILE A 94 -11.11 11.75 7.46
CA ILE A 94 -10.12 12.83 7.26
C ILE A 94 -10.31 13.48 5.89
N GLY A 95 -10.38 12.68 4.83
CA GLY A 95 -10.54 13.16 3.45
C GLY A 95 -11.88 13.84 3.19
N GLY A 96 -12.97 13.26 3.69
CA GLY A 96 -14.32 13.80 3.53
C GLY A 96 -14.52 15.10 4.31
N MET A 97 -14.07 15.15 5.58
CA MET A 97 -14.12 16.37 6.39
C MET A 97 -13.26 17.46 5.75
N HIS A 98 -12.03 17.15 5.33
CA HIS A 98 -11.19 18.12 4.63
C HIS A 98 -11.88 18.64 3.37
N ARG A 99 -12.47 17.77 2.53
CA ARG A 99 -13.17 18.19 1.31
C ARG A 99 -14.33 19.14 1.58
N TYR A 100 -15.09 18.88 2.64
CA TYR A 100 -16.19 19.76 3.04
C TYR A 100 -15.67 21.13 3.50
N LEU A 101 -14.65 21.14 4.37
CA LEU A 101 -14.06 22.36 4.92
C LEU A 101 -13.25 23.18 3.91
N PHE A 102 -12.69 22.53 2.89
CA PHE A 102 -11.88 23.19 1.86
C PHE A 102 -12.70 24.13 0.97
N ASP A 103 -14.01 23.92 0.86
CA ASP A 103 -14.88 24.62 -0.09
C ASP A 103 -16.28 24.72 0.52
N ILE A 104 -16.37 25.34 1.69
CA ILE A 104 -17.62 25.47 2.46
C ILE A 104 -18.66 26.20 1.59
N GLY A 105 -19.81 25.57 1.40
CA GLY A 105 -20.87 26.08 0.52
C GLY A 105 -20.65 25.81 -0.98
N GLY A 106 -19.57 25.12 -1.35
CA GLY A 106 -19.29 24.72 -2.72
C GLY A 106 -20.32 23.72 -3.27
N PHE A 107 -20.58 23.83 -4.57
CA PHE A 107 -21.60 23.07 -5.32
C PHE A 107 -21.54 21.54 -5.11
N THR A 108 -20.33 21.00 -4.91
CA THR A 108 -20.09 19.56 -4.68
C THR A 108 -19.46 19.24 -3.33
N ALA A 109 -19.39 20.20 -2.40
CA ALA A 109 -18.68 20.01 -1.14
C ALA A 109 -19.29 18.88 -0.29
N VAL A 110 -20.61 18.91 -0.10
CA VAL A 110 -21.35 17.88 0.67
C VAL A 110 -21.36 16.55 -0.07
N SER A 111 -21.69 16.54 -1.36
CA SER A 111 -21.79 15.31 -2.14
C SER A 111 -20.45 14.58 -2.25
N CYS A 112 -19.34 15.30 -2.48
CA CYS A 112 -18.01 14.71 -2.48
C CYS A 112 -17.56 14.24 -1.09
N ALA A 113 -17.94 14.93 -0.01
CA ALA A 113 -17.60 14.49 1.34
C ALA A 113 -18.30 13.15 1.67
N VAL A 114 -19.59 13.05 1.33
CA VAL A 114 -20.37 11.80 1.49
C VAL A 114 -19.84 10.69 0.59
N SER A 115 -19.52 10.98 -0.67
CA SER A 115 -18.95 9.97 -1.57
C SER A 115 -17.63 9.43 -1.07
N THR A 116 -16.75 10.31 -0.57
CA THR A 116 -15.44 9.91 0.00
C THR A 116 -15.62 8.96 1.18
N PHE A 117 -16.64 9.20 2.02
CA PHE A 117 -16.97 8.28 3.11
C PHE A 117 -17.43 6.91 2.59
N VAL A 118 -18.29 6.89 1.57
CA VAL A 118 -18.78 5.66 0.93
C VAL A 118 -17.63 4.89 0.25
N GLU A 119 -16.73 5.58 -0.44
CA GLU A 119 -15.54 4.98 -1.06
C GLU A 119 -14.64 4.29 -0.03
N GLY A 120 -14.45 4.92 1.14
CA GLY A 120 -13.71 4.32 2.26
C GLY A 120 -14.41 3.13 2.89
N LEU A 121 -15.74 3.16 2.97
CA LEU A 121 -16.53 2.01 3.40
C LEU A 121 -16.38 0.84 2.41
N ILE A 122 -16.43 1.11 1.09
CA ILE A 122 -16.21 0.11 0.05
C ILE A 122 -14.81 -0.51 0.19
N GLY A 123 -13.75 0.32 0.27
CA GLY A 123 -12.39 -0.19 0.47
C GLY A 123 -12.26 -1.06 1.73
N SER A 124 -12.86 -0.60 2.83
CA SER A 124 -12.90 -1.32 4.11
C SER A 124 -13.63 -2.66 4.01
N ALA A 125 -14.77 -2.72 3.32
CA ALA A 125 -15.55 -3.95 3.15
C ALA A 125 -14.81 -5.01 2.33
N PHE A 126 -14.02 -4.59 1.33
CA PHE A 126 -13.24 -5.48 0.49
C PHE A 126 -11.84 -5.81 1.05
N SER A 127 -11.44 -5.20 2.16
CA SER A 127 -10.13 -5.41 2.81
C SER A 127 -9.80 -6.87 3.08
N LYS A 128 -10.75 -7.64 3.61
CA LYS A 128 -10.56 -9.07 3.91
C LYS A 128 -10.30 -9.89 2.64
N ARG A 129 -11.04 -9.61 1.56
CA ARG A 129 -10.85 -10.30 0.27
C ARG A 129 -9.52 -9.92 -0.38
N PHE A 130 -9.11 -8.65 -0.24
CA PHE A 130 -7.81 -8.17 -0.70
C PHE A 130 -6.65 -8.87 0.00
N LYS A 131 -6.64 -8.86 1.34
CA LYS A 131 -5.58 -9.48 2.15
C LYS A 131 -5.48 -11.01 1.99
N GLN A 132 -6.57 -11.66 1.57
CA GLN A 132 -6.59 -13.09 1.23
C GLN A 132 -6.06 -13.39 -0.19
N GLY A 133 -5.61 -12.38 -0.94
CA GLY A 133 -5.14 -12.54 -2.33
C GLY A 133 -6.24 -12.86 -3.34
N ARG A 134 -7.52 -12.66 -2.97
CA ARG A 134 -8.68 -12.96 -3.85
C ARG A 134 -9.04 -11.81 -4.80
N LEU A 135 -8.34 -10.68 -4.69
CA LEU A 135 -8.51 -9.53 -5.57
C LEU A 135 -7.21 -9.32 -6.35
N ASP A 136 -7.28 -9.63 -7.63
CA ASP A 136 -6.24 -9.33 -8.60
C ASP A 136 -6.36 -7.87 -9.10
N GLY A 137 -5.50 -7.49 -10.05
CA GLY A 137 -5.56 -6.15 -10.65
C GLY A 137 -6.93 -5.82 -11.26
N THR A 138 -7.60 -6.81 -11.84
CA THR A 138 -8.94 -6.66 -12.41
C THR A 138 -9.98 -6.39 -11.33
N GLY A 139 -9.95 -7.15 -10.23
CA GLY A 139 -10.83 -6.93 -9.09
C GLY A 139 -10.69 -5.54 -8.48
N ILE A 140 -9.44 -5.05 -8.33
CA ILE A 140 -9.17 -3.69 -7.83
C ILE A 140 -9.78 -2.64 -8.78
N PHE A 141 -9.54 -2.78 -10.10
CA PHE A 141 -10.09 -1.89 -11.11
C PHE A 141 -11.63 -1.81 -11.02
N LEU A 142 -12.29 -2.97 -10.97
CA LEU A 142 -13.76 -3.03 -10.93
C LEU A 142 -14.33 -2.41 -9.65
N ILE A 143 -13.72 -2.66 -8.49
CA ILE A 143 -14.17 -2.06 -7.21
C ILE A 143 -14.02 -0.54 -7.25
N THR A 144 -12.90 -0.02 -7.76
CA THR A 144 -12.70 1.42 -7.87
C THR A 144 -13.65 2.05 -8.88
N ALA A 145 -13.87 1.42 -10.03
CA ALA A 145 -14.84 1.88 -11.01
C ALA A 145 -16.27 1.92 -10.43
N ALA A 146 -16.66 0.89 -9.67
CA ALA A 146 -17.95 0.86 -8.98
C ALA A 146 -18.07 1.96 -7.91
N ALA A 147 -17.00 2.23 -7.16
CA ALA A 147 -16.97 3.32 -6.19
C ALA A 147 -17.12 4.70 -6.86
N GLU A 148 -16.46 4.91 -7.99
CA GLU A 148 -16.60 6.14 -8.80
C GLU A 148 -18.02 6.29 -9.38
N VAL A 149 -18.63 5.21 -9.87
CA VAL A 149 -20.04 5.23 -10.30
C VAL A 149 -20.97 5.61 -9.15
N ALA A 150 -20.73 5.06 -7.95
CA ALA A 150 -21.47 5.43 -6.75
C ALA A 150 -21.29 6.92 -6.40
N GLN A 151 -20.07 7.46 -6.53
CA GLN A 151 -19.81 8.89 -6.37
C GLN A 151 -20.62 9.74 -7.36
N MET A 152 -20.65 9.37 -8.65
CA MET A 152 -21.45 10.11 -9.64
C MET A 152 -22.94 10.11 -9.29
N ALA A 153 -23.47 8.98 -8.81
CA ALA A 153 -24.84 8.89 -8.34
C ALA A 153 -25.10 9.79 -7.11
N ILE A 154 -24.18 9.81 -6.14
CA ILE A 154 -24.27 10.67 -4.95
C ILE A 154 -24.26 12.15 -5.33
N ILE A 155 -23.44 12.56 -6.31
CA ILE A 155 -23.44 13.92 -6.84
C ILE A 155 -24.81 14.29 -7.42
N LEU A 156 -25.40 13.43 -8.25
CA LEU A 156 -26.73 13.70 -8.84
C LEU A 156 -27.86 13.77 -7.80
N LEU A 157 -27.74 13.00 -6.71
CA LEU A 157 -28.76 12.97 -5.64
C LEU A 157 -28.70 14.21 -4.74
N ILE A 158 -27.48 14.67 -4.41
CA ILE A 158 -27.27 15.69 -3.38
C ILE A 158 -27.02 17.09 -3.97
N SER A 159 -26.23 17.22 -5.04
CA SER A 159 -25.82 18.53 -5.57
C SER A 159 -26.97 19.21 -6.33
N ARG A 160 -27.20 20.50 -6.03
CA ARG A 160 -28.25 21.33 -6.64
C ARG A 160 -27.67 22.62 -7.21
N PRO A 161 -28.18 23.11 -8.37
CA PRO A 161 -29.30 22.59 -9.17
C PRO A 161 -28.95 21.32 -9.97
N PHE A 162 -29.95 20.46 -10.20
CA PHE A 162 -29.75 19.13 -10.82
C PHE A 162 -29.18 19.21 -12.23
N GLN A 163 -29.59 20.20 -13.02
CA GLN A 163 -29.11 20.35 -14.39
C GLN A 163 -27.59 20.57 -14.43
N ALA A 164 -27.07 21.45 -13.57
CA ALA A 164 -25.63 21.66 -13.43
C ALA A 164 -24.89 20.40 -12.94
N ALA A 165 -25.53 19.59 -12.08
CA ALA A 165 -24.93 18.35 -11.59
C ALA A 165 -24.84 17.30 -12.71
N LEU A 166 -25.88 17.22 -13.55
CA LEU A 166 -25.92 16.33 -14.71
C LEU A 166 -24.87 16.72 -15.75
N ASP A 167 -24.72 18.01 -16.05
CA ASP A 167 -23.73 18.51 -16.99
C ASP A 167 -22.30 18.24 -16.49
N LEU A 168 -22.08 18.44 -15.18
CA LEU A 168 -20.82 18.08 -14.53
C LEU A 168 -20.54 16.57 -14.63
N VAL A 169 -21.48 15.72 -14.26
CA VAL A 169 -21.29 14.26 -14.27
C VAL A 169 -21.03 13.76 -15.68
N ARG A 170 -21.74 14.28 -16.70
CA ARG A 170 -21.46 13.94 -18.11
C ARG A 170 -20.05 14.29 -18.54
N LEU A 171 -19.51 15.40 -18.01
CA LEU A 171 -18.15 15.84 -18.32
C LEU A 171 -17.09 14.97 -17.63
N ILE A 172 -17.28 14.62 -16.35
CA ILE A 172 -16.22 14.04 -15.51
C ILE A 172 -16.31 12.52 -15.33
N ALA A 173 -17.48 11.91 -15.52
CA ALA A 173 -17.69 10.50 -15.19
C ALA A 173 -16.73 9.58 -15.92
N PHE A 174 -16.64 9.68 -17.25
CA PHE A 174 -15.78 8.79 -18.03
C PHE A 174 -14.29 8.96 -17.72
N PRO A 175 -13.71 10.18 -17.71
CA PRO A 175 -12.31 10.38 -17.31
C PRO A 175 -12.00 9.92 -15.89
N MET A 176 -12.85 10.22 -14.90
CA MET A 176 -12.60 9.86 -13.51
C MET A 176 -12.70 8.36 -13.28
N ILE A 177 -13.78 7.71 -13.74
CA ILE A 177 -13.97 6.26 -13.57
C ILE A 177 -12.78 5.50 -14.15
N THR A 178 -12.35 5.84 -15.38
CA THR A 178 -11.28 5.13 -16.06
C THR A 178 -9.90 5.43 -15.47
N MET A 179 -9.56 6.71 -15.29
CA MET A 179 -8.23 7.08 -14.79
C MET A 179 -8.05 6.71 -13.32
N ASN A 180 -9.04 6.91 -12.47
CA ASN A 180 -8.90 6.58 -11.05
C ASN A 180 -8.85 5.07 -10.83
N ALA A 181 -9.62 4.27 -11.59
CA ALA A 181 -9.52 2.81 -11.53
C ALA A 181 -8.15 2.29 -12.02
N LEU A 182 -7.63 2.81 -13.14
CA LEU A 182 -6.27 2.47 -13.61
C LEU A 182 -5.20 2.92 -12.61
N GLY A 183 -5.30 4.15 -12.13
CA GLY A 183 -4.39 4.73 -11.15
C GLY A 183 -4.35 3.94 -9.86
N MET A 184 -5.50 3.45 -9.39
CA MET A 184 -5.61 2.61 -8.21
C MET A 184 -4.87 1.27 -8.38
N VAL A 185 -4.98 0.62 -9.55
CA VAL A 185 -4.24 -0.61 -9.83
C VAL A 185 -2.74 -0.38 -9.79
N VAL A 186 -2.26 0.70 -10.43
CA VAL A 186 -0.83 1.05 -10.42
C VAL A 186 -0.37 1.36 -8.98
N PHE A 187 -1.15 2.16 -8.26
CA PHE A 187 -0.86 2.57 -6.89
C PHE A 187 -0.75 1.37 -5.94
N ILE A 188 -1.69 0.42 -6.00
CA ILE A 188 -1.62 -0.82 -5.19
C ILE A 188 -0.43 -1.70 -5.61
N ARG A 189 -0.12 -1.80 -6.91
CA ARG A 189 1.04 -2.56 -7.39
C ARG A 189 2.37 -2.03 -6.84
N THR A 190 2.49 -0.72 -6.65
CA THR A 190 3.66 -0.10 -6.00
C THR A 190 3.86 -0.66 -4.60
N PHE A 191 2.79 -0.76 -3.80
CA PHE A 191 2.87 -1.36 -2.47
C PHE A 191 3.16 -2.87 -2.53
N ASN A 192 2.51 -3.63 -3.42
CA ASN A 192 2.69 -5.08 -3.51
C ASN A 192 4.11 -5.51 -3.95
N ARG A 193 4.76 -4.77 -4.84
CA ARG A 193 6.13 -5.12 -5.31
C ARG A 193 7.16 -5.08 -4.18
N VAL A 194 7.03 -4.14 -3.24
CA VAL A 194 7.99 -3.96 -2.14
C VAL A 194 7.81 -4.98 -1.00
N PHE A 195 6.69 -5.71 -0.97
CA PHE A 195 6.50 -6.81 -0.01
C PHE A 195 7.16 -8.12 -0.46
N ILE A 196 7.12 -8.44 -1.75
CA ILE A 196 7.66 -9.70 -2.30
C ILE A 196 9.20 -9.75 -2.23
N GLU A 197 9.86 -8.60 -2.34
CA GLU A 197 11.31 -8.51 -2.36
C GLU A 197 11.97 -8.85 -1.01
N GLU A 198 11.31 -8.57 0.12
CA GLU A 198 11.88 -8.95 1.43
C GLU A 198 11.49 -10.37 1.87
N ASP A 199 10.28 -10.85 1.55
CA ASP A 199 9.90 -12.25 1.80
C ASP A 199 10.84 -13.21 1.05
N SER A 200 11.23 -12.85 -0.17
CA SER A 200 12.22 -13.61 -0.95
C SER A 200 13.62 -13.52 -0.36
N VAL A 201 14.04 -12.37 0.18
CA VAL A 201 15.33 -12.24 0.90
C VAL A 201 15.33 -13.03 2.20
N PHE A 202 14.25 -13.01 3.00
CA PHE A 202 14.11 -13.81 4.21
C PHE A 202 14.10 -15.31 3.89
N ALA A 203 13.30 -15.74 2.91
CA ALA A 203 13.29 -17.12 2.44
C ALA A 203 14.67 -17.55 1.91
N GLY A 204 15.38 -16.65 1.22
CA GLY A 204 16.76 -16.87 0.78
C GLY A 204 17.72 -17.09 1.95
N LYS A 205 17.67 -16.24 2.98
CA LYS A 205 18.48 -16.38 4.20
C LYS A 205 18.13 -17.66 4.98
N MET A 206 16.85 -18.02 5.08
CA MET A 206 16.39 -19.25 5.73
C MET A 206 16.88 -20.51 4.97
N ARG A 207 16.76 -20.51 3.64
CA ARG A 207 17.31 -21.59 2.79
C ARG A 207 18.82 -21.71 2.93
N LEU A 208 19.52 -20.57 2.98
CA LEU A 208 20.97 -20.55 3.20
C LEU A 208 21.32 -21.14 4.57
N ALA A 209 20.64 -20.73 5.64
CA ALA A 209 20.85 -21.26 6.99
C ALA A 209 20.60 -22.78 7.07
N LEU A 210 19.51 -23.27 6.48
CA LEU A 210 19.20 -24.71 6.40
C LEU A 210 20.24 -25.47 5.58
N ARG A 211 20.70 -24.91 4.45
CA ARG A 211 21.76 -25.51 3.63
C ARG A 211 23.08 -25.63 4.40
N ILE A 212 23.47 -24.57 5.12
CA ILE A 212 24.65 -24.59 5.99
C ILE A 212 24.50 -25.66 7.06
N ALA A 213 23.34 -25.73 7.72
CA ALA A 213 23.07 -26.74 8.74
C ALA A 213 23.14 -28.17 8.18
N ASP A 214 22.56 -28.42 7.02
CA ASP A 214 22.54 -29.74 6.35
C ASP A 214 23.96 -30.17 5.93
N GLN A 215 24.73 -29.26 5.31
CA GLN A 215 26.13 -29.52 4.95
C GLN A 215 27.03 -29.73 6.17
N SER A 216 26.74 -29.03 7.28
CA SER A 216 27.50 -29.16 8.53
C SER A 216 27.10 -30.39 9.35
N LEU A 217 25.91 -30.96 9.12
CA LEU A 217 25.35 -32.04 9.93
C LEU A 217 26.22 -33.31 9.99
N PRO A 218 26.85 -33.79 8.90
CA PRO A 218 27.74 -34.96 8.93
C PRO A 218 28.94 -34.79 9.87
N HIS A 219 29.40 -33.55 10.06
CA HIS A 219 30.51 -33.19 10.94
C HIS A 219 30.02 -32.95 12.36
N LEU A 220 28.97 -32.15 12.53
CA LEU A 220 28.41 -31.80 13.84
C LEU A 220 27.77 -32.98 14.57
N ARG A 221 27.17 -33.95 13.87
CA ARG A 221 26.53 -35.13 14.48
C ARG A 221 27.51 -36.06 15.21
N LYS A 222 28.82 -35.94 14.93
CA LYS A 222 29.88 -36.70 15.61
C LYS A 222 30.29 -36.06 16.95
N GLY A 223 29.72 -34.90 17.30
CA GLY A 223 30.07 -34.11 18.47
C GLY A 223 31.19 -33.10 18.19
N LEU A 224 31.51 -32.28 19.20
CA LEU A 224 32.46 -31.17 19.10
C LEU A 224 33.92 -31.57 19.44
N TYR A 225 34.22 -32.87 19.42
CA TYR A 225 35.50 -33.41 19.89
C TYR A 225 36.57 -33.47 18.80
N SER A 226 36.16 -33.61 17.54
CA SER A 226 37.05 -33.77 16.39
C SER A 226 37.41 -32.39 15.82
N THR A 227 38.68 -31.99 15.95
CA THR A 227 39.19 -30.73 15.38
C THR A 227 39.00 -30.67 13.86
N ALA A 228 39.26 -31.78 13.15
CA ALA A 228 39.07 -31.84 11.70
C ALA A 228 37.60 -31.64 11.27
N ASP A 229 36.63 -32.19 12.03
CA ASP A 229 35.21 -31.98 11.74
C ASP A 229 34.77 -30.53 12.06
N MET A 230 35.35 -29.91 13.11
CA MET A 230 35.08 -28.50 13.43
C MET A 230 35.68 -27.55 12.40
N GLU A 231 36.90 -27.82 11.90
CA GLU A 231 37.50 -27.06 10.80
C GLU A 231 36.68 -27.18 9.52
N SER A 232 36.23 -28.39 9.17
CA SER A 232 35.35 -28.62 8.02
C SER A 232 34.04 -27.83 8.16
N THR A 233 33.45 -27.82 9.36
CA THR A 233 32.23 -27.04 9.63
C THR A 233 32.47 -25.54 9.52
N ALA A 234 33.57 -25.03 10.11
CA ALA A 234 33.93 -23.62 10.03
C ALA A 234 34.17 -23.18 8.57
N GLN A 235 34.78 -24.06 7.75
CA GLN A 235 35.02 -23.80 6.34
C GLN A 235 33.72 -23.80 5.50
N ILE A 236 32.79 -24.72 5.77
CA ILE A 236 31.45 -24.72 5.14
C ILE A 236 30.74 -23.40 5.42
N ILE A 237 30.77 -22.93 6.67
CA ILE A 237 30.16 -21.65 7.07
C ILE A 237 30.89 -20.49 6.36
N TYR A 238 32.22 -20.43 6.42
CA TYR A 238 33.02 -19.35 5.82
C TYR A 238 32.84 -19.24 4.30
N GLN A 239 32.70 -20.37 3.60
CA GLN A 239 32.42 -20.38 2.16
C GLN A 239 30.96 -20.02 1.82
N SER A 240 30.04 -20.19 2.77
CA SER A 240 28.60 -20.00 2.54
C SER A 240 28.10 -18.60 2.88
N ILE A 241 28.85 -17.81 3.66
CA ILE A 241 28.49 -16.44 4.06
C ILE A 241 29.67 -15.47 3.93
N SER A 242 29.37 -14.24 3.55
CA SER A 242 30.37 -13.16 3.48
C SER A 242 30.68 -12.65 4.89
N CYS A 243 31.73 -13.19 5.50
CA CYS A 243 32.23 -12.77 6.82
C CYS A 243 33.76 -12.67 6.80
N ALA A 244 34.32 -11.88 7.74
CA ALA A 244 35.77 -11.76 7.90
C ALA A 244 36.42 -13.02 8.49
N ALA A 245 35.71 -13.72 9.37
CA ALA A 245 36.14 -15.00 9.94
C ALA A 245 34.96 -15.75 10.57
N VAL A 246 35.11 -17.06 10.71
CA VAL A 246 34.25 -17.98 11.46
C VAL A 246 35.08 -18.60 12.57
N MET A 247 34.56 -18.58 13.79
CA MET A 247 35.16 -19.23 14.95
C MET A 247 34.13 -20.14 15.63
N ILE A 248 34.51 -21.39 15.87
CA ILE A 248 33.73 -22.35 16.64
C ILE A 248 34.46 -22.56 17.98
N THR A 249 33.76 -22.44 19.10
CA THR A 249 34.36 -22.52 20.44
C THR A 249 33.54 -23.43 21.35
N ASP A 250 34.18 -24.01 22.36
CA ASP A 250 33.51 -24.54 23.55
C ASP A 250 33.63 -23.54 24.72
N THR A 251 33.29 -23.96 25.94
CA THR A 251 33.36 -23.11 27.13
C THR A 251 34.79 -22.82 27.62
N ARG A 252 35.82 -23.45 27.04
CA ARG A 252 37.21 -23.40 27.51
C ARG A 252 38.22 -23.02 26.42
N LYS A 253 37.95 -23.33 25.15
CA LYS A 253 38.90 -23.19 24.03
C LYS A 253 38.22 -22.97 22.69
N ILE A 254 39.01 -22.48 21.74
CA ILE A 254 38.64 -22.40 20.33
C ILE A 254 38.79 -23.79 19.71
N LEU A 255 37.75 -24.27 19.05
CA LEU A 255 37.68 -25.58 18.39
C LEU A 255 38.06 -25.51 16.91
N ALA A 256 37.71 -24.43 16.24
CA ALA A 256 38.11 -24.14 14.86
C ALA A 256 38.06 -22.65 14.57
N PHE A 257 38.91 -22.19 13.66
CA PHE A 257 38.97 -20.82 13.18
C PHE A 257 39.27 -20.82 11.68
N CYS A 258 38.52 -20.01 10.91
CA CYS A 258 38.71 -19.82 9.48
C CYS A 258 38.50 -18.33 9.18
N GLY A 259 39.48 -17.65 8.58
CA GLY A 259 39.48 -16.20 8.37
C GLY A 259 40.31 -15.80 7.17
#